data_AF-A0A2E0N2A9-F1
#
_entry.id   AF-A0A2E0N2A9-F1
#
_cell.length_a   1.000
_cell.length_b   1.000
_cell.length_c   1.000
_cell.angle_alpha   90.00
_cell.angle_beta   90.00
_cell.angle_gamma   90.00
#
_symmetry.space_group_name_H-M   'P 1'
#
loop_
_entity.id
_entity.type
_entity.pdbx_description
1 polymer ?
#
loop_
_entity_poly.entity_id
_entity_poly.type
_entity_poly.pdbx_seq_one_letter_code
_entity_poly.pdbx_strand_id
1 'polypeptide(L)'
;MHTVARIILTLLWVAIPALIHGQDFTAQSRDSQRVTPQQLDYFLVQAFNAPSSTQRLALNHIGVQGQQSADGFLITSVLESYPAHRAGLNRGDIITTANGQPFHPVRSFNPSAGSSGAKQTTPVPSKLSINRDGTPLTVTVTPIYENLYDSFRTASVASAQQFNSGNKVVGYVHLWALSRSSNDLISTQRLFEELAQCDGIILDLRDSFGFVDREHLELALSAGARMKLDRPQGWLKTINSSLEDLPGEAFRRPLAVLVNARTRGGPELLAHELGKLERIVTMGKPTPGRIGSYMLDRSTNTAEYQPATQTLVDGEVFEESGLAPETVIEFPLFDSRRDDPQFDAAFNQLMGVI
;
A
#
# COMPACT_ATOMS: atom_id res chain seq x y z
N MET A 1 -36.41 -4.96 -66.98
CA MET A 1 -34.96 -4.94 -66.68
C MET A 1 -34.73 -3.81 -65.70
N HIS A 2 -34.18 -4.15 -64.53
CA HIS A 2 -34.17 -3.34 -63.32
C HIS A 2 -33.26 -2.10 -63.43
N THR A 3 -33.77 -0.94 -63.01
CA THR A 3 -32.99 0.27 -62.72
C THR A 3 -33.15 0.54 -61.22
N VAL A 4 -32.08 0.36 -60.45
CA VAL A 4 -32.05 0.62 -59.01
C VAL A 4 -31.47 2.02 -58.78
N ALA A 5 -32.28 2.91 -58.23
CA ALA A 5 -31.87 4.23 -57.75
C ALA A 5 -31.33 4.10 -56.31
N ARG A 6 -30.16 4.70 -56.05
CA ARG A 6 -29.59 4.86 -54.70
C ARG A 6 -30.26 6.05 -54.01
N ILE A 7 -30.85 5.81 -52.84
CA ILE A 7 -31.30 6.85 -51.89
C ILE A 7 -30.28 6.90 -50.75
N ILE A 8 -29.69 8.07 -50.53
CA ILE A 8 -28.86 8.39 -49.36
C ILE A 8 -29.80 8.99 -48.31
N LEU A 9 -29.89 8.38 -47.13
CA LEU A 9 -30.67 8.90 -45.99
C LEU A 9 -29.70 9.36 -44.90
N THR A 10 -29.64 10.68 -44.69
CA THR A 10 -28.89 11.33 -43.61
C THR A 10 -29.80 11.43 -42.39
N LEU A 11 -29.48 10.75 -41.28
CA LEU A 11 -30.20 10.90 -40.01
C LEU A 11 -29.55 11.99 -39.14
N LEU A 12 -30.28 13.09 -38.95
CA LEU A 12 -30.02 14.08 -37.91
C LEU A 12 -30.56 13.54 -36.57
N TRP A 13 -29.70 13.45 -35.55
CA TRP A 13 -30.12 13.19 -34.17
C TRP A 13 -30.28 14.53 -33.42
N VAL A 14 -31.49 14.80 -32.94
CA VAL A 14 -31.81 15.88 -32.01
C VAL A 14 -31.53 15.37 -30.60
N ALA A 15 -30.58 15.99 -29.89
CA ALA A 15 -30.30 15.70 -28.49
C ALA A 15 -31.22 16.54 -27.59
N ILE A 16 -31.99 15.88 -26.73
CA ILE A 16 -32.71 16.50 -25.61
C ILE A 16 -31.86 16.25 -24.35
N PRO A 17 -31.43 17.27 -23.59
CA PRO A 17 -30.70 17.06 -22.36
C PRO A 17 -31.68 16.74 -21.22
N ALA A 18 -31.61 15.51 -20.68
CA ALA A 18 -32.23 15.17 -19.41
C ALA A 18 -31.27 15.58 -18.28
N LEU A 19 -31.70 16.52 -17.42
CA LEU A 19 -31.03 16.82 -16.15
C LEU A 19 -31.17 15.60 -15.22
N ILE A 20 -30.08 14.88 -14.98
CA ILE A 20 -29.97 13.92 -13.88
C ILE A 20 -29.08 14.57 -12.81
N HIS A 21 -29.64 14.78 -11.64
CA HIS A 21 -28.92 15.18 -10.44
C HIS A 21 -28.07 14.01 -9.95
N GLY A 22 -26.83 13.90 -10.42
CA GLY A 22 -25.84 12.98 -9.89
C GLY A 22 -25.29 13.51 -8.57
N GLN A 23 -25.45 12.74 -7.49
CA GLN A 23 -24.59 12.91 -6.32
C GLN A 23 -23.20 12.39 -6.69
N ASP A 24 -22.18 13.23 -6.53
CA ASP A 24 -20.78 12.90 -6.83
C ASP A 24 -20.31 11.74 -5.94
N PHE A 25 -20.33 10.53 -6.50
CA PHE A 25 -19.61 9.39 -5.97
C PHE A 25 -18.16 9.49 -6.47
N THR A 26 -17.31 10.18 -5.71
CA THR A 26 -15.89 10.25 -6.03
C THR A 26 -15.27 8.86 -5.89
N ALA A 27 -14.96 8.27 -7.05
CA ALA A 27 -14.02 7.16 -7.17
C ALA A 27 -12.73 7.54 -6.42
N GLN A 28 -12.21 6.66 -5.57
CA GLN A 28 -10.83 6.76 -5.11
C GLN A 28 -9.93 6.53 -6.33
N SER A 29 -9.73 7.59 -7.11
CA SER A 29 -8.93 7.54 -8.32
C SER A 29 -7.46 7.41 -7.93
N ARG A 30 -6.74 6.69 -8.79
CA ARG A 30 -5.29 6.48 -8.76
C ARG A 30 -4.46 7.77 -8.83
N ASP A 31 -5.10 8.94 -8.83
CA ASP A 31 -4.51 10.24 -9.19
C ASP A 31 -4.95 11.42 -8.29
N SER A 32 -5.66 11.18 -7.20
CA SER A 32 -6.04 12.32 -6.37
C SER A 32 -4.82 12.86 -5.63
N GLN A 33 -4.31 14.01 -6.09
CA GLN A 33 -3.39 14.84 -5.31
C GLN A 33 -3.99 15.15 -3.93
N ARG A 34 -5.31 15.12 -3.77
CA ARG A 34 -6.00 15.38 -2.50
C ARG A 34 -6.68 14.14 -1.94
N VAL A 35 -6.49 13.86 -0.65
CA VAL A 35 -7.23 12.84 0.10
C VAL A 35 -8.09 13.48 1.20
N THR A 36 -9.23 12.84 1.48
CA THR A 36 -10.32 13.39 2.31
C THR A 36 -10.77 12.38 3.39
N PRO A 37 -11.48 12.81 4.45
CA PRO A 37 -11.89 11.92 5.56
C PRO A 37 -12.88 10.81 5.18
N GLN A 38 -13.35 10.78 3.94
CA GLN A 38 -14.14 9.69 3.38
C GLN A 38 -13.24 8.51 2.94
N GLN A 39 -11.93 8.68 2.93
CA GLN A 39 -10.96 7.70 2.45
C GLN A 39 -10.11 7.19 3.63
N LEU A 40 -9.88 5.88 3.73
CA LEU A 40 -8.92 5.33 4.70
C LEU A 40 -7.53 5.93 4.52
N ASP A 41 -7.16 6.24 3.27
CA ASP A 41 -5.90 6.84 2.90
C ASP A 41 -5.63 8.18 3.61
N TYR A 42 -6.67 8.99 3.86
CA TYR A 42 -6.53 10.22 4.64
C TYR A 42 -6.07 9.95 6.07
N PHE A 43 -6.64 8.94 6.75
CA PHE A 43 -6.25 8.60 8.12
C PHE A 43 -4.83 8.04 8.18
N LEU A 44 -4.40 7.30 7.15
CA LEU A 44 -3.03 6.82 7.03
C LEU A 44 -2.05 7.99 6.84
N VAL A 45 -2.31 8.85 5.84
CA VAL A 45 -1.51 10.05 5.58
C VAL A 45 -1.46 10.95 6.81
N GLN A 46 -2.60 11.18 7.47
CA GLN A 46 -2.68 12.01 8.67
C GLN A 46 -1.85 11.43 9.80
N ALA A 47 -1.90 10.12 10.05
CA ALA A 47 -1.18 9.49 11.15
C ALA A 47 0.35 9.53 10.96
N PHE A 48 0.84 9.38 9.72
CA PHE A 48 2.27 9.50 9.39
C PHE A 48 2.79 10.95 9.41
N ASN A 49 1.93 11.94 9.17
CA ASN A 49 2.28 13.36 9.18
C ASN A 49 1.87 14.06 10.51
N ALA A 50 1.40 13.29 11.50
CA ALA A 50 1.06 13.84 12.81
C ALA A 50 2.33 14.24 13.58
N PRO A 51 2.38 15.43 14.21
CA PRO A 51 3.54 15.87 15.01
C PRO A 51 3.87 14.98 16.21
N SER A 52 2.89 14.24 16.74
CA SER A 52 3.05 13.32 17.86
C SER A 52 2.07 12.17 17.76
N SER A 53 2.35 11.06 18.45
CA SER A 53 1.44 9.90 18.52
C SER A 53 0.05 10.26 19.06
N THR A 54 -0.03 11.20 20.01
CA THR A 54 -1.29 11.69 20.58
C THR A 54 -2.17 12.49 19.61
N GLN A 55 -1.62 12.93 18.47
CA GLN A 55 -2.34 13.67 17.44
C GLN A 55 -2.75 12.79 16.25
N ARG A 56 -2.47 11.48 16.28
CA ARG A 56 -2.91 10.55 15.24
C ARG A 56 -4.40 10.29 15.36
N LEU A 57 -5.14 10.41 14.26
CA LEU A 57 -6.57 10.16 14.23
C LEU A 57 -6.83 8.66 14.19
N ALA A 58 -7.46 8.16 15.24
CA ALA A 58 -8.02 6.81 15.28
C ALA A 58 -9.43 6.77 14.67
N LEU A 59 -9.80 5.60 14.17
CA LEU A 59 -11.14 5.29 13.67
C LEU A 59 -11.44 3.81 13.88
N ASN A 60 -12.71 3.42 13.82
CA ASN A 60 -13.05 2.01 13.64
C ASN A 60 -12.71 1.58 12.22
N HIS A 61 -11.84 0.61 12.06
CA HIS A 61 -11.55 -0.01 10.77
C HIS A 61 -11.37 -1.52 10.92
N ILE A 62 -11.38 -2.25 9.80
CA ILE A 62 -11.21 -3.71 9.79
C ILE A 62 -9.84 -4.15 9.27
N GLY A 63 -8.97 -3.21 8.89
CA GLY A 63 -7.61 -3.48 8.41
C GLY A 63 -7.57 -3.99 6.98
N VAL A 64 -8.26 -3.29 6.07
CA VAL A 64 -8.24 -3.55 4.63
C VAL A 64 -7.76 -2.32 3.89
N GLN A 65 -7.06 -2.53 2.78
CA GLN A 65 -6.93 -1.54 1.71
C GLN A 65 -7.84 -1.94 0.57
N GLY A 66 -8.26 -0.96 -0.21
CA GLY A 66 -9.13 -1.23 -1.35
C GLY A 66 -9.47 0.02 -2.14
N GLN A 67 -10.28 -0.20 -3.17
CA GLN A 67 -10.79 0.86 -4.02
C GLN A 67 -12.27 0.64 -4.30
N GLN A 68 -13.02 1.74 -4.47
CA GLN A 68 -14.39 1.65 -4.95
C GLN A 68 -14.40 1.09 -6.38
N SER A 69 -15.32 0.17 -6.64
CA SER A 69 -15.62 -0.39 -7.97
C SER A 69 -17.12 -0.26 -8.24
N ALA A 70 -17.55 -0.61 -9.45
CA ALA A 70 -18.96 -0.64 -9.83
C ALA A 70 -19.77 -1.62 -8.97
N ASP A 71 -19.15 -2.73 -8.56
CA ASP A 71 -19.82 -3.83 -7.85
C ASP A 71 -19.74 -3.71 -6.32
N GLY A 72 -19.03 -2.71 -5.79
CA GLY A 72 -18.79 -2.51 -4.37
C GLY A 72 -17.36 -2.09 -4.07
N PHE A 73 -16.92 -2.27 -2.82
CA PHE A 73 -15.55 -1.97 -2.42
C PHE A 73 -14.65 -3.19 -2.63
N LEU A 74 -13.76 -3.11 -3.63
CA LEU A 74 -12.80 -4.15 -3.95
C LEU A 74 -11.63 -4.10 -2.96
N ILE A 75 -11.42 -5.18 -2.22
CA ILE A 75 -10.28 -5.35 -1.32
C ILE A 75 -9.03 -5.60 -2.17
N THR A 76 -8.03 -4.72 -2.04
CA THR A 76 -6.73 -4.88 -2.70
C THR A 76 -5.70 -5.56 -1.82
N SER A 77 -5.84 -5.43 -0.50
CA SER A 77 -4.96 -6.08 0.47
C SER A 77 -5.59 -6.09 1.87
N VAL A 78 -5.12 -6.98 2.74
CA VAL A 78 -5.66 -7.19 4.09
C VAL A 78 -4.48 -7.26 5.07
N LEU A 79 -4.52 -6.45 6.12
CA LEU A 79 -3.46 -6.40 7.13
C LEU A 79 -3.41 -7.71 7.95
N GLU A 80 -2.23 -8.30 8.11
CA GLU A 80 -2.05 -9.54 8.86
C GLU A 80 -2.49 -9.36 10.31
N SER A 81 -3.15 -10.39 10.82
CA SER A 81 -3.75 -10.43 12.16
C SER A 81 -4.80 -9.34 12.46
N TYR A 82 -5.24 -8.53 11.50
CA TYR A 82 -6.32 -7.55 11.70
C TYR A 82 -7.72 -8.19 11.58
N PRO A 83 -8.81 -7.49 12.00
CA PRO A 83 -10.15 -8.05 12.00
C PRO A 83 -10.61 -8.69 10.70
N ALA A 84 -10.34 -8.07 9.54
CA ALA A 84 -10.68 -8.62 8.24
C ALA A 84 -9.91 -9.92 7.94
N HIS A 85 -8.61 -9.97 8.24
CA HIS A 85 -7.80 -11.17 8.09
C HIS A 85 -8.35 -12.32 8.95
N ARG A 86 -8.62 -12.07 10.24
CA ARG A 86 -9.20 -13.06 11.15
C ARG A 86 -10.59 -13.54 10.72
N ALA A 87 -11.35 -12.67 10.06
CA ALA A 87 -12.67 -13.00 9.52
C ALA A 87 -12.60 -13.70 8.15
N GLY A 88 -11.40 -13.95 7.61
CA GLY A 88 -11.18 -14.65 6.36
C GLY A 88 -11.53 -13.82 5.12
N LEU A 89 -11.52 -12.49 5.22
CA LEU A 89 -11.53 -11.60 4.05
C LEU A 89 -10.15 -11.63 3.39
N ASN A 90 -10.13 -11.51 2.07
CA ASN A 90 -8.92 -11.57 1.27
C ASN A 90 -8.93 -10.51 0.16
N ARG A 91 -7.76 -10.26 -0.41
CA ARG A 91 -7.64 -9.58 -1.70
C ARG A 91 -8.55 -10.23 -2.74
N GLY A 92 -9.20 -9.40 -3.55
CA GLY A 92 -10.15 -9.84 -4.59
C GLY A 92 -11.60 -9.94 -4.11
N ASP A 93 -11.86 -9.95 -2.80
CA ASP A 93 -13.23 -9.85 -2.30
C ASP A 93 -13.83 -8.47 -2.60
N ILE A 94 -15.11 -8.44 -2.95
CA ILE A 94 -15.86 -7.19 -3.15
C ILE A 94 -16.89 -7.06 -2.03
N ILE A 95 -16.70 -6.11 -1.13
CA ILE A 95 -17.67 -5.82 -0.07
C ILE A 95 -18.81 -4.98 -0.65
N THR A 96 -20.03 -5.50 -0.58
CA THR A 96 -21.22 -4.85 -1.14
C THR A 96 -21.99 -4.08 -0.07
N THR A 97 -22.18 -4.69 1.11
CA THR A 97 -22.96 -4.08 2.20
C THR A 97 -22.34 -4.34 3.57
N ALA A 98 -22.60 -3.42 4.51
CA ALA A 98 -22.41 -3.60 5.94
C ALA A 98 -23.75 -3.37 6.65
N ASN A 99 -24.18 -4.35 7.45
CA ASN A 99 -25.45 -4.31 8.20
C ASN A 99 -26.66 -3.98 7.30
N GLY A 100 -26.65 -4.52 6.06
CA GLY A 100 -27.70 -4.31 5.08
C GLY A 100 -27.68 -2.96 4.35
N GLN A 101 -26.72 -2.06 4.66
CA GLN A 101 -26.54 -0.78 3.97
C GLN A 101 -25.34 -0.84 3.02
N PRO A 102 -25.32 -0.03 1.94
CA PRO A 102 -24.16 0.04 1.04
C PRO A 102 -22.86 0.23 1.80
N PHE A 103 -21.86 -0.59 1.51
CA PHE A 103 -20.60 -0.56 2.21
C PHE A 103 -19.82 0.71 1.88
N HIS A 104 -19.20 1.30 2.90
CA HIS A 104 -18.26 2.40 2.77
C HIS A 104 -17.13 2.22 3.80
N PRO A 105 -15.85 2.25 3.39
CA PRO A 105 -14.73 1.81 4.22
C PRO A 105 -14.55 2.60 5.53
N VAL A 106 -14.90 3.90 5.54
CA VAL A 106 -14.92 4.72 6.76
C VAL A 106 -16.31 4.74 7.42
N ARG A 107 -17.33 5.26 6.72
CA ARG A 107 -18.67 5.53 7.28
C ARG A 107 -19.42 4.29 7.80
N SER A 108 -19.20 3.10 7.22
CA SER A 108 -19.89 1.88 7.68
C SER A 108 -19.56 1.51 9.13
N PHE A 109 -18.41 1.93 9.65
CA PHE A 109 -18.00 1.69 11.04
C PHE A 109 -17.93 2.98 11.87
N ASN A 110 -18.10 4.13 11.23
CA ASN A 110 -17.96 5.45 11.83
C ASN A 110 -19.08 6.39 11.33
N PRO A 111 -20.36 6.14 11.65
CA PRO A 111 -21.50 6.91 11.12
C PRO A 111 -21.43 8.41 11.44
N SER A 112 -20.69 8.80 12.48
CA SER A 112 -20.49 10.21 12.89
C SER A 112 -19.18 10.85 12.41
N ALA A 113 -18.41 10.21 11.51
CA ALA A 113 -17.06 10.67 11.14
C ALA A 113 -16.99 12.03 10.44
N GLY A 114 -18.11 12.59 9.97
CA GLY A 114 -18.15 13.78 9.12
C GLY A 114 -17.90 15.14 9.80
N SER A 115 -17.59 15.21 11.11
CA SER A 115 -17.58 16.53 11.80
C SER A 115 -16.40 16.84 12.72
N SER A 116 -15.69 15.87 13.32
CA SER A 116 -14.54 16.18 14.22
C SER A 116 -13.86 14.93 14.82
N GLY A 117 -13.84 13.81 14.09
CA GLY A 117 -13.32 12.53 14.60
C GLY A 117 -14.43 11.54 14.95
N ALA A 118 -14.07 10.25 14.97
CA ALA A 118 -15.01 9.16 15.21
C ALA A 118 -15.53 9.21 16.65
N LYS A 119 -16.73 9.79 16.86
CA LYS A 119 -17.43 9.76 18.15
C LYS A 119 -17.77 8.34 18.61
N GLN A 120 -17.86 7.39 17.70
CA GLN A 120 -18.04 5.99 18.03
C GLN A 120 -16.67 5.34 18.19
N THR A 121 -16.18 5.33 19.42
CA THR A 121 -14.90 4.68 19.78
C THR A 121 -15.07 3.21 20.15
N THR A 122 -16.29 2.79 20.48
CA THR A 122 -16.62 1.40 20.81
C THR A 122 -16.84 0.59 19.53
N PRO A 123 -16.02 -0.44 19.27
CA PRO A 123 -16.23 -1.31 18.13
C PRO A 123 -17.53 -2.11 18.25
N VAL A 124 -18.29 -2.22 17.15
CA VAL A 124 -19.54 -2.97 17.09
C VAL A 124 -19.43 -4.05 16.01
N PRO A 125 -19.72 -5.33 16.32
CA PRO A 125 -19.77 -6.38 15.32
C PRO A 125 -20.68 -6.00 14.16
N SER A 126 -20.19 -6.15 12.94
CA SER A 126 -20.88 -5.78 11.71
C SER A 126 -20.94 -6.96 10.76
N LYS A 127 -22.13 -7.19 10.21
CA LYS A 127 -22.39 -8.23 9.21
C LYS A 127 -22.10 -7.67 7.82
N LEU A 128 -21.06 -8.17 7.17
CA LEU A 128 -20.71 -7.82 5.80
C LEU A 128 -21.31 -8.81 4.82
N SER A 129 -21.82 -8.31 3.70
CA SER A 129 -22.07 -9.12 2.51
C SER A 129 -20.94 -8.88 1.53
N ILE A 130 -20.25 -9.94 1.12
CA ILE A 130 -19.14 -9.88 0.17
C ILE A 130 -19.46 -10.75 -1.04
N ASN A 131 -18.91 -10.39 -2.19
CA ASN A 131 -18.85 -11.24 -3.37
C ASN A 131 -17.40 -11.70 -3.53
N ARG A 132 -17.19 -13.01 -3.56
CA ARG A 132 -15.91 -13.65 -3.80
C ARG A 132 -16.04 -14.50 -5.05
N ASP A 133 -15.46 -14.04 -6.14
CA ASP A 133 -15.47 -14.77 -7.42
C ASP A 133 -16.89 -15.19 -7.87
N GLY A 134 -17.82 -14.24 -7.83
CA GLY A 134 -19.24 -14.50 -8.13
C GLY A 134 -20.02 -15.19 -7.02
N THR A 135 -19.37 -15.67 -5.96
CA THR A 135 -20.01 -16.35 -4.83
C THR A 135 -20.36 -15.35 -3.72
N PRO A 136 -21.65 -15.14 -3.40
CA PRO A 136 -22.05 -14.29 -2.29
C PRO A 136 -21.76 -14.97 -0.95
N LEU A 137 -21.08 -14.26 -0.05
CA LEU A 137 -20.77 -14.71 1.30
C LEU A 137 -21.21 -13.66 2.32
N THR A 138 -21.51 -14.14 3.53
CA THR A 138 -21.75 -13.29 4.69
C THR A 138 -20.63 -13.51 5.69
N VAL A 139 -20.03 -12.42 6.16
CA VAL A 139 -18.96 -12.46 7.17
C VAL A 139 -19.27 -11.48 8.30
N THR A 140 -19.14 -11.90 9.54
CA THR A 140 -19.22 -10.99 10.69
C THR A 140 -17.82 -10.54 11.06
N VAL A 141 -17.61 -9.23 11.17
CA VAL A 141 -16.33 -8.64 11.59
C VAL A 141 -16.57 -7.61 12.69
N THR A 142 -15.72 -7.62 13.71
CA THR A 142 -15.70 -6.57 14.73
C THR A 142 -14.53 -5.63 14.41
N PRO A 143 -14.77 -4.35 14.10
CA PRO A 143 -13.67 -3.42 13.81
C PRO A 143 -12.77 -3.24 15.02
N ILE A 144 -11.64 -2.58 14.81
CA ILE A 144 -10.75 -2.10 15.88
C ILE A 144 -10.74 -0.57 15.84
N TYR A 145 -10.74 0.06 17.02
CA TYR A 145 -10.56 1.50 17.15
C TYR A 145 -9.08 1.82 17.33
N GLU A 146 -8.39 2.10 16.23
CA GLU A 146 -6.95 2.33 16.19
C GLU A 146 -6.61 3.34 15.07
N ASN A 147 -5.44 3.97 15.15
CA ASN A 147 -4.93 4.79 14.04
C ASN A 147 -4.14 3.92 13.07
N LEU A 148 -4.21 4.23 11.77
CA LEU A 148 -3.64 3.37 10.73
C LEU A 148 -2.11 3.27 10.76
N TYR A 149 -1.41 4.22 11.39
CA TYR A 149 0.03 4.09 11.62
C TYR A 149 0.33 2.90 12.53
N ASP A 150 -0.31 2.83 13.69
CA ASP A 150 -0.10 1.73 14.63
C ASP A 150 -0.59 0.41 14.04
N SER A 151 -1.64 0.47 13.21
CA SER A 151 -2.16 -0.72 12.54
C SER A 151 -1.22 -1.32 11.52
N PHE A 152 -0.64 -0.47 10.66
CA PHE A 152 0.34 -0.91 9.66
C PHE A 152 1.59 -1.48 10.32
N ARG A 153 2.07 -0.84 11.40
CA ARG A 153 3.24 -1.31 12.14
C ARG A 153 2.98 -2.67 12.80
N THR A 154 1.82 -2.84 13.44
CA THR A 154 1.43 -4.11 14.07
C THR A 154 1.27 -5.22 13.05
N ALA A 155 0.65 -4.93 11.90
CA ALA A 155 0.54 -5.87 10.79
C ALA A 155 1.91 -6.27 10.25
N SER A 156 2.86 -5.33 10.15
CA SER A 156 4.22 -5.62 9.68
C SER A 156 4.93 -6.63 10.58
N VAL A 157 4.84 -6.45 11.91
CA VAL A 157 5.39 -7.42 12.87
C VAL A 157 4.67 -8.77 12.75
N ALA A 158 3.34 -8.76 12.60
CA ALA A 158 2.55 -9.99 12.49
C ALA A 158 2.73 -10.75 11.17
N SER A 159 3.35 -10.14 10.16
CA SER A 159 3.56 -10.75 8.84
C SER A 159 4.74 -11.72 8.79
N ALA A 160 5.67 -11.61 9.74
CA ALA A 160 6.93 -12.34 9.73
C ALA A 160 6.72 -13.86 9.76
N GLN A 161 7.26 -14.56 8.77
CA GLN A 161 7.10 -16.00 8.58
C GLN A 161 8.41 -16.64 8.09
N GLN A 162 8.52 -17.95 8.28
CA GLN A 162 9.63 -18.76 7.77
C GLN A 162 9.07 -19.99 7.06
N PHE A 163 9.61 -20.27 5.88
CA PHE A 163 9.19 -21.34 5.00
C PHE A 163 10.34 -22.32 4.79
N ASN A 164 10.13 -23.58 5.18
CA ASN A 164 11.14 -24.64 5.03
C ASN A 164 10.99 -25.35 3.69
N SER A 165 12.10 -25.57 2.98
CA SER A 165 12.17 -26.39 1.76
C SER A 165 13.47 -27.20 1.76
N GLY A 166 13.37 -28.51 2.04
CA GLY A 166 14.54 -29.36 2.21
C GLY A 166 15.40 -28.91 3.40
N ASN A 167 16.66 -28.57 3.13
CA ASN A 167 17.61 -28.02 4.10
C ASN A 167 17.71 -26.48 4.07
N LYS A 168 16.82 -25.81 3.32
CA LYS A 168 16.79 -24.36 3.17
C LYS A 168 15.61 -23.75 3.91
N VAL A 169 15.81 -22.54 4.42
CA VAL A 169 14.78 -21.74 5.08
C VAL A 169 14.69 -20.38 4.41
N VAL A 170 13.50 -20.02 3.90
CA VAL A 170 13.21 -18.70 3.35
C VAL A 170 12.41 -17.91 4.38
N GLY A 171 12.94 -16.77 4.81
CA GLY A 171 12.23 -15.80 5.63
C GLY A 171 11.29 -14.96 4.77
N TYR A 172 10.20 -14.49 5.36
CA TYR A 172 9.26 -13.55 4.75
C TYR A 172 8.89 -12.49 5.76
N VAL A 173 8.81 -11.23 5.30
CA VAL A 173 8.26 -10.13 6.08
C VAL A 173 7.61 -9.12 5.13
N HIS A 174 6.41 -8.68 5.48
CA HIS A 174 5.71 -7.58 4.82
C HIS A 174 5.84 -6.31 5.65
N LEU A 175 6.64 -5.36 5.19
CA LEU A 175 6.70 -4.04 5.80
C LEU A 175 5.62 -3.15 5.21
N TRP A 176 4.43 -3.16 5.80
CA TRP A 176 3.29 -2.31 5.38
C TRP A 176 3.59 -0.83 5.47
N ALA A 177 4.48 -0.44 6.37
CA ALA A 177 4.99 0.90 6.37
C ALA A 177 6.41 1.00 6.90
N LEU A 178 7.07 2.07 6.47
CA LEU A 178 8.36 2.48 6.97
C LEU A 178 8.23 3.81 7.70
N SER A 179 8.80 3.88 8.89
CA SER A 179 8.68 5.01 9.82
C SER A 179 10.05 5.39 10.37
N ARG A 180 10.25 6.69 10.60
CA ARG A 180 11.50 7.24 11.14
C ARG A 180 11.47 7.41 12.66
N SER A 181 10.46 6.86 13.33
CA SER A 181 10.43 6.86 14.80
C SER A 181 11.41 5.82 15.34
N SER A 182 12.18 6.16 16.37
CA SER A 182 13.24 5.26 16.89
C SER A 182 12.71 3.88 17.30
N ASN A 183 11.48 3.81 17.83
CA ASN A 183 10.86 2.52 18.19
C ASN A 183 10.58 1.64 16.97
N ASP A 184 10.23 2.22 15.83
CA ASP A 184 9.91 1.48 14.61
C ASP A 184 11.17 1.06 13.87
N LEU A 185 12.21 1.90 13.90
CA LEU A 185 13.54 1.55 13.39
C LEU A 185 14.10 0.33 14.14
N ILE A 186 14.04 0.35 15.48
CA ILE A 186 14.44 -0.80 16.32
C ILE A 186 13.55 -2.03 16.03
N SER A 187 12.24 -1.83 15.88
CA SER A 187 11.32 -2.94 15.57
C SER A 187 11.64 -3.58 14.22
N THR A 188 11.94 -2.76 13.20
CA THR A 188 12.29 -3.24 11.85
C THR A 188 13.63 -3.98 11.87
N GLN A 189 14.63 -3.45 12.57
CA GLN A 189 15.91 -4.14 12.76
C GLN A 189 15.72 -5.51 13.42
N ARG A 190 14.91 -5.60 14.49
CA ARG A 190 14.62 -6.87 15.17
C ARG A 190 13.95 -7.90 14.26
N LEU A 191 13.02 -7.47 13.40
CA LEU A 191 12.39 -8.38 12.42
C LEU A 191 13.45 -8.98 11.47
N PHE A 192 14.44 -8.20 11.05
CA PHE A 192 15.53 -8.72 10.23
C PHE A 192 16.49 -9.60 11.02
N GLU A 193 16.78 -9.28 12.29
CA GLU A 193 17.56 -10.13 13.19
C GLU A 193 16.89 -11.49 13.42
N GLU A 194 15.57 -11.52 13.60
CA GLU A 194 14.76 -12.74 13.75
C GLU A 194 14.73 -13.62 12.48
N LEU A 195 15.01 -13.03 11.32
CA LEU A 195 15.10 -13.73 10.04
C LEU A 195 16.56 -13.93 9.60
N ALA A 196 17.54 -13.49 10.38
CA ALA A 196 18.95 -13.50 10.00
C ALA A 196 19.54 -14.90 9.84
N GLN A 197 18.90 -15.95 10.38
CA GLN A 197 19.27 -17.34 10.15
C GLN A 197 18.75 -17.91 8.82
N CYS A 198 17.80 -17.25 8.15
CA CYS A 198 17.23 -17.75 6.90
C CYS A 198 18.24 -17.67 5.77
N ASP A 199 18.22 -18.63 4.85
CA ASP A 199 19.08 -18.69 3.67
C ASP A 199 18.79 -17.58 2.66
N GLY A 200 17.56 -17.05 2.66
CA GLY A 200 17.16 -15.86 1.91
C GLY A 200 15.90 -15.23 2.53
N ILE A 201 15.61 -13.98 2.17
CA ILE A 201 14.42 -13.27 2.65
C ILE A 201 13.59 -12.75 1.48
N ILE A 202 12.28 -12.98 1.51
CA ILE A 202 11.30 -12.24 0.72
C ILE A 202 10.90 -11.01 1.55
N LEU A 203 11.32 -9.84 1.09
CA LEU A 203 10.93 -8.55 1.64
C LEU A 203 9.75 -8.01 0.84
N ASP A 204 8.56 -8.08 1.42
CA ASP A 204 7.36 -7.56 0.77
C ASP A 204 7.14 -6.09 1.12
N LEU A 205 7.15 -5.23 0.10
CA LEU A 205 6.87 -3.80 0.17
C LEU A 205 5.62 -3.42 -0.62
N ARG A 206 4.84 -4.40 -1.09
CA ARG A 206 3.56 -4.17 -1.78
C ARG A 206 2.61 -3.39 -0.89
N ASP A 207 1.91 -2.41 -1.44
CA ASP A 207 0.98 -1.56 -0.67
C ASP A 207 1.64 -0.80 0.51
N SER A 208 2.99 -0.74 0.55
CA SER A 208 3.73 -0.10 1.63
C SER A 208 3.71 1.42 1.54
N PHE A 209 3.70 2.10 2.69
CA PHE A 209 3.65 3.55 2.79
C PHE A 209 4.70 4.12 3.76
N GLY A 210 5.02 5.41 3.61
CA GLY A 210 5.72 6.18 4.63
C GLY A 210 7.06 6.70 4.14
N PHE A 211 8.07 6.58 4.98
CA PHE A 211 9.36 7.26 4.84
C PHE A 211 10.51 6.27 4.69
N VAL A 212 11.72 6.75 4.44
CA VAL A 212 12.94 5.95 4.54
C VAL A 212 13.96 6.72 5.35
N ASP A 213 14.87 6.00 6.00
CA ASP A 213 16.00 6.61 6.71
C ASP A 213 17.18 5.65 6.69
N ARG A 214 18.30 6.13 7.22
CA ARG A 214 19.57 5.40 7.32
C ARG A 214 19.40 3.95 7.76
N GLU A 215 18.71 3.73 8.86
CA GLU A 215 18.55 2.43 9.51
C GLU A 215 17.78 1.43 8.63
N HIS A 216 16.92 1.90 7.73
CA HIS A 216 16.27 1.03 6.75
C HIS A 216 17.24 0.58 5.65
N LEU A 217 18.14 1.47 5.22
CA LEU A 217 19.17 1.15 4.23
C LEU A 217 20.21 0.20 4.84
N GLU A 218 20.54 0.38 6.12
CA GLU A 218 21.43 -0.48 6.90
C GLU A 218 20.98 -1.93 6.99
N LEU A 219 19.70 -2.26 6.72
CA LEU A 219 19.21 -3.63 6.77
C LEU A 219 19.92 -4.55 5.77
N ALA A 220 20.38 -4.01 4.64
CA ALA A 220 21.01 -4.80 3.58
C ALA A 220 22.17 -4.11 2.85
N LEU A 221 22.31 -2.79 2.89
CA LEU A 221 23.44 -2.12 2.24
C LEU A 221 24.74 -2.28 3.05
N SER A 222 25.87 -2.18 2.37
CA SER A 222 27.21 -2.26 2.99
C SER A 222 27.66 -0.90 3.51
N ALA A 223 28.63 -0.90 4.44
CA ALA A 223 29.30 0.31 4.89
C ALA A 223 29.86 1.09 3.68
N GLY A 224 29.71 2.41 3.70
CA GLY A 224 30.10 3.32 2.61
C GLY A 224 29.08 3.44 1.48
N ALA A 225 27.97 2.68 1.49
CA ALA A 225 26.87 2.95 0.58
C ALA A 225 26.20 4.30 0.90
N ARG A 226 25.65 4.94 -0.13
CA ARG A 226 24.91 6.19 0.04
C ARG A 226 23.81 6.30 -1.01
N MET A 227 22.61 6.69 -0.58
CA MET A 227 21.55 7.11 -1.50
C MET A 227 21.87 8.53 -1.97
N LYS A 228 22.01 8.70 -3.30
CA LYS A 228 22.35 9.99 -3.90
C LYS A 228 21.09 10.78 -4.18
N LEU A 229 20.90 11.86 -3.44
CA LEU A 229 19.82 12.81 -3.63
C LEU A 229 20.39 14.18 -4.06
N ASP A 230 19.86 14.74 -5.14
CA ASP A 230 20.10 16.14 -5.55
C ASP A 230 18.79 16.92 -5.46
N ARG A 231 18.89 18.19 -5.01
CA ARG A 231 17.76 19.10 -4.76
C ARG A 231 16.59 18.46 -3.97
N PRO A 232 16.83 17.81 -2.82
CA PRO A 232 15.76 17.12 -2.08
C PRO A 232 14.65 18.07 -1.67
N GLN A 233 13.40 17.63 -1.82
CA GLN A 233 12.19 18.37 -1.45
C GLN A 233 11.43 17.69 -0.30
N GLY A 234 10.66 18.47 0.46
CA GLY A 234 9.84 17.94 1.55
C GLY A 234 10.65 17.17 2.60
N TRP A 235 10.15 15.99 2.98
CA TRP A 235 10.77 15.12 3.98
C TRP A 235 12.12 14.53 3.55
N LEU A 236 12.43 14.53 2.25
CA LEU A 236 13.69 14.03 1.70
C LEU A 236 14.89 14.87 2.16
N LYS A 237 14.67 16.13 2.56
CA LYS A 237 15.70 17.02 3.10
C LYS A 237 16.26 16.57 4.44
N THR A 238 15.55 15.70 5.16
CA THR A 238 15.88 15.30 6.51
C THR A 238 16.31 13.84 6.63
N ILE A 239 16.46 13.14 5.50
CA ILE A 239 16.94 11.74 5.48
C ILE A 239 18.44 11.74 5.78
N ASN A 240 18.89 10.84 6.64
CA ASN A 240 20.31 10.51 6.72
C ASN A 240 20.63 9.43 5.69
N SER A 241 21.09 9.84 4.50
CA SER A 241 21.31 8.93 3.36
C SER A 241 22.71 8.31 3.30
N SER A 242 23.60 8.61 4.25
CA SER A 242 24.99 8.15 4.27
C SER A 242 25.22 7.03 5.28
N LEU A 243 25.85 5.94 4.81
CA LEU A 243 26.23 4.78 5.60
C LEU A 243 27.75 4.72 5.86
N GLU A 244 28.43 5.86 5.95
CA GLU A 244 29.91 5.90 6.11
C GLU A 244 30.39 5.31 7.45
N ASP A 245 29.62 5.48 8.52
CA ASP A 245 30.00 5.08 9.89
C ASP A 245 29.09 3.97 10.45
N LEU A 246 28.98 2.82 9.76
CA LEU A 246 28.10 1.73 10.21
C LEU A 246 28.77 0.79 11.25
N PRO A 247 28.11 0.52 12.38
CA PRO A 247 28.54 -0.50 13.33
C PRO A 247 27.98 -1.92 13.07
N GLY A 248 27.06 -2.10 12.11
CA GLY A 248 26.20 -3.29 12.00
C GLY A 248 26.56 -4.33 10.93
N GLU A 249 26.18 -5.59 11.18
CA GLU A 249 26.18 -6.68 10.21
C GLU A 249 24.84 -6.72 9.45
N ALA A 250 24.72 -5.96 8.36
CA ALA A 250 23.51 -6.04 7.55
C ALA A 250 23.31 -7.46 6.98
N PHE A 251 22.06 -7.81 6.67
CA PHE A 251 21.76 -9.10 6.06
C PHE A 251 22.45 -9.22 4.69
N ARG A 252 23.28 -10.26 4.49
CA ARG A 252 24.11 -10.44 3.27
C ARG A 252 23.68 -11.58 2.34
N ARG A 253 22.70 -12.41 2.71
CA ARG A 253 22.23 -13.52 1.84
C ARG A 253 21.24 -13.01 0.78
N PRO A 254 20.78 -13.82 -0.18
CA PRO A 254 19.86 -13.36 -1.22
C PRO A 254 18.56 -12.73 -0.67
N LEU A 255 18.07 -11.66 -1.31
CA LEU A 255 16.74 -11.09 -1.07
C LEU A 255 15.92 -11.06 -2.35
N ALA A 256 14.62 -11.33 -2.22
CA ALA A 256 13.63 -10.97 -3.21
C ALA A 256 12.77 -9.84 -2.65
N VAL A 257 12.66 -8.73 -3.37
CA VAL A 257 11.87 -7.55 -2.94
C VAL A 257 10.61 -7.46 -3.78
N LEU A 258 9.44 -7.59 -3.14
CA LEU A 258 8.15 -7.46 -3.83
C LEU A 258 7.65 -6.01 -3.78
N VAL A 259 7.28 -5.46 -4.93
CA VAL A 259 6.72 -4.11 -5.06
C VAL A 259 5.50 -4.08 -5.97
N ASN A 260 4.65 -3.07 -5.82
CA ASN A 260 3.54 -2.85 -6.74
C ASN A 260 3.18 -1.37 -6.92
N ALA A 261 2.17 -1.10 -7.75
CA ALA A 261 1.68 0.25 -8.05
C ALA A 261 1.04 1.00 -6.85
N ARG A 262 1.05 0.41 -5.65
CA ARG A 262 0.58 1.01 -4.39
C ARG A 262 1.69 1.14 -3.34
N THR A 263 2.86 0.56 -3.58
CA THR A 263 4.10 0.87 -2.84
C THR A 263 4.46 2.32 -3.11
N ARG A 264 4.51 3.17 -2.08
CA ARG A 264 4.74 4.61 -2.28
C ARG A 264 5.55 5.28 -1.19
N GLY A 265 6.33 6.30 -1.56
CA GLY A 265 7.17 7.07 -0.63
C GLY A 265 8.51 6.40 -0.37
N GLY A 266 8.97 6.40 0.88
CA GLY A 266 10.24 5.79 1.25
C GLY A 266 10.43 4.31 0.89
N PRO A 267 9.39 3.44 0.96
CA PRO A 267 9.49 2.07 0.46
C PRO A 267 9.94 1.96 -1.01
N GLU A 268 9.58 2.92 -1.87
CA GLU A 268 10.05 2.94 -3.26
C GLU A 268 11.55 3.21 -3.34
N LEU A 269 12.03 4.18 -2.55
CA LEU A 269 13.45 4.51 -2.47
C LEU A 269 14.28 3.38 -1.84
N LEU A 270 13.73 2.69 -0.83
CA LEU A 270 14.36 1.50 -0.28
C LEU A 270 14.50 0.41 -1.35
N ALA A 271 13.40 0.08 -2.05
CA ALA A 271 13.43 -0.92 -3.12
C ALA A 271 14.42 -0.55 -4.24
N HIS A 272 14.48 0.75 -4.61
CA HIS A 272 15.42 1.27 -5.60
C HIS A 272 16.88 1.09 -5.19
N GLU A 273 17.24 1.44 -3.95
CA GLU A 273 18.61 1.26 -3.46
C GLU A 273 18.99 -0.21 -3.32
N LEU A 274 18.08 -1.05 -2.85
CA LEU A 274 18.33 -2.49 -2.71
C LEU A 274 18.49 -3.18 -4.07
N GLY A 275 17.72 -2.78 -5.07
CA GLY A 275 17.78 -3.34 -6.43
C GLY A 275 19.11 -3.12 -7.17
N LYS A 276 20.03 -2.30 -6.62
CA LYS A 276 21.39 -2.12 -7.16
C LYS A 276 22.35 -3.24 -6.80
N LEU A 277 21.99 -4.12 -5.86
CA LEU A 277 22.84 -5.19 -5.37
C LEU A 277 22.57 -6.49 -6.14
N GLU A 278 23.62 -7.13 -6.69
CA GLU A 278 23.50 -8.36 -7.50
C GLU A 278 22.80 -9.53 -6.78
N ARG A 279 22.83 -9.57 -5.45
CA ARG A 279 22.17 -10.59 -4.63
C ARG A 279 20.68 -10.31 -4.38
N ILE A 280 20.16 -9.20 -4.87
CA ILE A 280 18.79 -8.75 -4.65
C ILE A 280 18.08 -8.66 -5.99
N VAL A 281 16.91 -9.28 -6.07
CA VAL A 281 16.02 -9.18 -7.22
C VAL A 281 14.76 -8.43 -6.82
N THR A 282 14.38 -7.42 -7.60
CA THR A 282 13.12 -6.69 -7.41
C THR A 282 12.06 -7.29 -8.33
N MET A 283 10.87 -7.58 -7.80
CA MET A 283 9.81 -8.28 -8.52
C MET A 283 8.43 -7.68 -8.29
N GLY A 284 7.53 -7.83 -9.26
CA GLY A 284 6.11 -7.44 -9.12
C GLY A 284 5.67 -6.45 -10.20
N LYS A 285 5.16 -5.28 -9.79
CA LYS A 285 4.69 -4.23 -10.73
C LYS A 285 5.41 -2.91 -10.47
N PRO A 286 5.58 -2.05 -11.49
CA PRO A 286 6.17 -0.73 -11.31
C PRO A 286 5.50 0.07 -10.19
N THR A 287 6.32 0.76 -9.39
CA THR A 287 5.85 1.70 -8.38
C THR A 287 5.52 3.06 -9.03
N PRO A 288 4.70 3.93 -8.40
CA PRO A 288 4.20 5.14 -9.04
C PRO A 288 5.14 6.34 -9.01
N GLY A 289 6.27 6.28 -8.29
CA GLY A 289 7.17 7.41 -8.10
C GLY A 289 6.56 8.50 -7.22
N ARG A 290 5.96 8.16 -6.08
CA ARG A 290 5.31 9.15 -5.21
C ARG A 290 6.14 9.41 -3.96
N ILE A 291 7.26 10.13 -4.13
CA ILE A 291 8.24 10.40 -3.06
C ILE A 291 8.09 11.77 -2.39
N GLY A 292 7.20 12.63 -2.89
CA GLY A 292 6.81 13.90 -2.28
C GLY A 292 6.17 13.84 -0.88
N SER A 293 5.71 15.00 -0.40
CA SER A 293 5.13 15.20 0.93
C SER A 293 3.62 15.35 0.88
N TYR A 294 2.92 15.09 1.99
CA TYR A 294 1.51 15.48 2.14
C TYR A 294 1.39 16.68 3.07
N MET A 295 0.67 17.71 2.62
CA MET A 295 0.32 18.89 3.40
C MET A 295 -1.07 18.71 4.00
N LEU A 296 -1.14 18.64 5.33
CA LEU A 296 -2.41 18.53 6.05
C LEU A 296 -3.08 19.90 6.17
N ASP A 297 -4.26 20.05 5.59
CA ASP A 297 -5.16 21.16 5.89
C ASP A 297 -6.14 20.73 7.00
N ARG A 298 -5.84 21.19 8.22
CA ARG A 298 -6.65 20.91 9.41
C ARG A 298 -8.01 21.63 9.42
N SER A 299 -8.17 22.68 8.61
CA SER A 299 -9.45 23.42 8.54
C SER A 299 -10.50 22.64 7.74
N THR A 300 -10.06 21.97 6.68
CA THR A 300 -10.93 21.15 5.81
C THR A 300 -10.81 19.65 6.11
N ASN A 301 -9.90 19.25 7.00
CA ASN A 301 -9.51 17.85 7.24
C ASN A 301 -9.14 17.16 5.93
N THR A 302 -8.32 17.79 5.09
CA THR A 302 -7.84 17.19 3.85
C THR A 302 -6.32 17.13 3.84
N ALA A 303 -5.76 16.27 3.01
CA ALA A 303 -4.31 16.23 2.79
C ALA A 303 -4.01 16.34 1.30
N GLU A 304 -3.14 17.27 0.95
CA GLU A 304 -2.73 17.52 -0.44
C GLU A 304 -1.29 17.08 -0.65
N TYR A 305 -1.10 16.22 -1.63
CA TYR A 305 0.17 15.72 -2.08
C TYR A 305 0.94 16.82 -2.81
N GLN A 306 2.19 17.01 -2.39
CA GLN A 306 3.15 17.94 -2.95
C GLN A 306 4.30 17.10 -3.56
N PRO A 307 4.27 16.90 -4.89
CA PRO A 307 5.26 16.10 -5.60
C PRO A 307 6.69 16.65 -5.43
N ALA A 308 7.69 15.76 -5.41
CA ALA A 308 9.10 16.12 -5.35
C ALA A 308 9.75 16.17 -6.76
N THR A 309 9.11 16.87 -7.70
CA THR A 309 9.49 16.92 -9.14
C THR A 309 10.91 17.39 -9.45
N GLN A 310 11.56 18.10 -8.52
CA GLN A 310 12.93 18.58 -8.69
C GLN A 310 13.97 17.68 -8.02
N THR A 311 13.52 16.74 -7.19
CA THR A 311 14.43 15.82 -6.51
C THR A 311 14.93 14.78 -7.51
N LEU A 312 16.25 14.66 -7.62
CA LEU A 312 16.89 13.62 -8.41
C LEU A 312 17.39 12.51 -7.51
N VAL A 313 17.11 11.27 -7.88
CA VAL A 313 17.64 10.05 -7.25
C VAL A 313 18.64 9.44 -8.24
N ASP A 314 19.90 9.34 -7.82
CA ASP A 314 21.02 8.94 -8.69
C ASP A 314 21.18 9.77 -9.98
N GLY A 315 20.72 11.02 -9.95
CA GLY A 315 20.80 11.94 -11.09
C GLY A 315 19.56 11.93 -12.00
N GLU A 316 18.59 11.06 -11.75
CA GLU A 316 17.36 10.95 -12.54
C GLU A 316 16.14 11.42 -11.74
N VAL A 317 15.10 11.90 -12.44
CA VAL A 317 13.82 12.25 -11.81
C VAL A 317 13.10 10.96 -11.41
N PHE A 318 12.82 10.80 -10.12
CA PHE A 318 12.13 9.62 -9.60
C PHE A 318 10.62 9.84 -9.46
N GLU A 319 10.20 11.08 -9.19
CA GLU A 319 8.78 11.45 -9.06
C GLU A 319 8.03 11.12 -10.37
N GLU A 320 6.84 10.53 -10.27
CA GLU A 320 6.00 10.00 -11.38
C GLU A 320 6.61 8.86 -12.22
N SER A 321 7.92 8.62 -12.14
CA SER A 321 8.59 7.50 -12.81
C SER A 321 8.59 6.23 -11.96
N GLY A 322 8.95 6.36 -10.68
CA GLY A 322 9.06 5.25 -9.74
C GLY A 322 10.14 4.23 -10.09
N LEU A 323 10.05 3.07 -9.43
CA LEU A 323 10.90 1.91 -9.68
C LEU A 323 10.18 0.97 -10.65
N ALA A 324 10.85 0.65 -11.76
CA ALA A 324 10.51 -0.53 -12.56
C ALA A 324 11.24 -1.75 -11.94
N PRO A 325 10.51 -2.77 -11.42
CA PRO A 325 11.17 -3.95 -10.88
C PRO A 325 11.89 -4.72 -12.00
N GLU A 326 12.99 -5.38 -11.65
CA GLU A 326 13.78 -6.20 -12.56
C GLU A 326 12.94 -7.29 -13.23
N THR A 327 12.05 -7.93 -12.47
CA THR A 327 11.11 -8.92 -12.98
C THR A 327 9.65 -8.47 -12.81
N VAL A 328 8.96 -8.25 -13.92
CA VAL A 328 7.52 -7.93 -13.90
C VAL A 328 6.69 -9.20 -13.78
N ILE A 329 5.81 -9.26 -12.79
CA ILE A 329 4.89 -10.37 -12.55
C ILE A 329 3.48 -9.81 -12.38
N GLU A 330 2.58 -10.22 -13.25
CA GLU A 330 1.18 -9.82 -13.17
C GLU A 330 0.48 -10.48 -11.99
N PHE A 331 -0.21 -9.65 -11.21
CA PHE A 331 -1.18 -10.11 -10.24
C PHE A 331 -2.39 -9.16 -10.29
N PRO A 332 -3.31 -9.36 -11.25
CA PRO A 332 -4.46 -8.49 -11.44
C PRO A 332 -5.40 -8.51 -10.23
N LEU A 333 -5.95 -7.36 -9.83
CA LEU A 333 -6.81 -7.26 -8.62
C LEU A 333 -8.12 -8.05 -8.71
N PHE A 334 -8.60 -8.28 -9.94
CA PHE A 334 -9.81 -9.06 -10.22
C PHE A 334 -9.55 -10.56 -10.28
N ASP A 335 -8.29 -10.98 -10.16
CA ASP A 335 -7.93 -12.38 -10.03
C ASP A 335 -8.22 -12.83 -8.58
N SER A 336 -9.21 -13.71 -8.45
CA SER A 336 -9.72 -14.28 -7.19
C SER A 336 -8.88 -15.43 -6.66
N ARG A 337 -7.80 -15.81 -7.35
CA ARG A 337 -6.92 -16.90 -6.96
C ARG A 337 -6.41 -16.74 -5.53
N ARG A 338 -6.16 -17.88 -4.88
CA ARG A 338 -5.78 -17.95 -3.46
C ARG A 338 -4.28 -18.00 -3.25
N ASP A 339 -3.57 -18.56 -4.22
CA ASP A 339 -2.12 -18.48 -4.28
C ASP A 339 -1.69 -17.08 -4.72
N ASP A 340 -0.48 -16.71 -4.31
CA ASP A 340 0.11 -15.42 -4.65
C ASP A 340 1.22 -15.65 -5.67
N PRO A 341 0.96 -15.40 -6.97
CA PRO A 341 1.95 -15.69 -8.01
C PRO A 341 3.22 -14.84 -7.89
N GLN A 342 3.17 -13.69 -7.22
CA GLN A 342 4.35 -12.87 -6.97
C GLN A 342 5.18 -13.44 -5.82
N PHE A 343 4.53 -13.89 -4.75
CA PHE A 343 5.19 -14.64 -3.68
C PHE A 343 5.83 -15.93 -4.22
N ASP A 344 5.08 -16.73 -4.97
CA ASP A 344 5.57 -18.01 -5.50
C ASP A 344 6.80 -17.81 -6.40
N ALA A 345 6.78 -16.78 -7.25
CA ALA A 345 7.91 -16.44 -8.09
C ALA A 345 9.13 -15.97 -7.28
N ALA A 346 8.94 -15.12 -6.26
CA ALA A 346 10.02 -14.69 -5.37
C ALA A 346 10.61 -15.86 -4.59
N PHE A 347 9.76 -16.77 -4.09
CA PHE A 347 10.19 -17.98 -3.41
C PHE A 347 11.01 -18.88 -4.34
N ASN A 348 10.51 -19.15 -5.55
CA ASN A 348 11.23 -19.96 -6.54
C ASN A 348 12.55 -19.32 -6.98
N GLN A 349 12.58 -18.00 -7.13
CA GLN A 349 13.78 -17.25 -7.47
C GLN A 349 14.85 -17.39 -6.38
N LEU A 350 14.46 -17.26 -5.11
CA LEU A 350 15.37 -17.50 -3.98
C LEU A 350 15.87 -18.95 -3.94
N MET A 351 14.99 -19.92 -4.10
CA MET A 351 15.37 -21.35 -4.14
C MET A 351 16.32 -21.70 -5.29
N GLY A 352 16.33 -20.90 -6.37
CA GLY A 352 17.27 -21.08 -7.47
C GLY A 352 18.69 -20.57 -7.19
N VAL A 353 18.87 -19.72 -6.17
CA VAL A 353 20.16 -19.07 -5.86
C VAL A 353 20.75 -19.45 -4.49
N ILE A 354 19.95 -19.99 -3.57
CA ILE A 354 20.40 -20.45 -2.24
C ILE A 354 20.76 -21.93 -2.25
#